data_AF-A0A2N7Q6V6-F1
#
_entry.id   AF-A0A2N7Q6V6-F1
#
_cell.length_a   1.000
_cell.length_b   1.000
_cell.length_c   1.000
_cell.angle_alpha   90.00
_cell.angle_beta   90.00
_cell.angle_gamma   90.00
#
_symmetry.space_group_name_H-M   'P 1'
#
loop_
_entity.id
_entity.type
_entity.pdbx_description
1 polymer ?
#
loop_
_entity_poly.entity_id
_entity_poly.type
_entity_poly.pdbx_seq_one_letter_code
_entity_poly.pdbx_strand_id
1 'polypeptide(L)' 'MSHITMKQLLEAGVHFGHQTRRWNPKMKPFIFGERNGIHIIDLQQTLHYFEIAYEFVVNLVAQGGKILFVGTKKQAQETV' A
#
# COMPACT_ATOMS: atom_id res chain seq x y z
N MET A 1 -18.59 6.94 -4.95
CA MET A 1 -17.65 5.80 -4.89
C MET A 1 -17.34 5.50 -3.44
N SER A 2 -17.19 4.25 -3.03
CA SER A 2 -16.87 3.91 -1.64
C SER A 2 -15.42 4.28 -1.35
N HIS A 3 -15.21 5.26 -0.46
CA HIS A 3 -13.88 5.61 0.01
C HIS A 3 -13.34 4.49 0.92
N ILE A 4 -12.07 4.13 0.74
CA ILE A 4 -11.39 3.19 1.64
C ILE A 4 -11.24 3.84 3.00
N THR A 5 -11.62 3.12 4.06
CA THR A 5 -11.46 3.60 5.44
C THR A 5 -10.22 3.00 6.09
N MET A 6 -9.65 3.70 7.07
CA MET A 6 -8.56 3.17 7.89
C MET A 6 -8.92 1.85 8.57
N LYS A 7 -10.18 1.71 9.00
CA LYS A 7 -10.69 0.49 9.63
C LYS A 7 -10.58 -0.72 8.69
N GLN A 8 -10.97 -0.57 7.42
CA GLN A 8 -10.84 -1.63 6.43
C GLN A 8 -9.38 -2.02 6.18
N LEU A 9 -8.47 -1.05 6.15
CA LEU A 9 -7.03 -1.31 6.01
C LEU A 9 -6.43 -2.04 7.22
N LEU A 10 -6.90 -1.70 8.43
CA LEU A 10 -6.53 -2.40 9.66
C LEU A 10 -7.01 -3.85 9.64
N GLU A 11 -8.29 -4.08 9.33
CA GLU A 11 -8.90 -5.41 9.28
C GLU A 11 -8.28 -6.30 8.19
N ALA A 12 -7.92 -5.70 7.04
CA ALA A 12 -7.21 -6.40 5.96
C ALA A 12 -5.73 -6.70 6.29
N GLY A 13 -5.18 -6.16 7.38
CA GLY A 13 -3.81 -6.43 7.80
C GLY A 13 -2.73 -5.80 6.92
N VAL A 14 -3.04 -4.79 6.10
CA VAL A 14 -2.08 -4.20 5.15
C VAL A 14 -1.01 -3.32 5.81
N HIS A 15 -1.19 -3.00 7.09
CA HIS A 15 -0.25 -2.21 7.88
C HIS A 15 0.97 -3.00 8.34
N PHE A 16 0.97 -4.34 8.19
CA PHE A 16 2.12 -5.16 8.56
C PHE A 16 3.23 -5.08 7.50
N GLY A 17 4.38 -4.57 7.91
CA GLY A 17 5.61 -4.56 7.14
C GLY A 17 6.41 -5.85 7.30
N HIS A 18 7.72 -5.74 7.07
CA HIS A 18 8.66 -6.85 7.25
C HIS A 18 9.31 -6.82 8.65
N GLN A 19 10.11 -7.85 8.94
CA GLN A 19 10.96 -7.89 10.13
C GLN A 19 11.91 -6.67 10.18
N THR A 20 12.18 -6.15 11.36
CA THR A 20 13.02 -4.94 11.57
C THR A 20 14.45 -5.07 11.03
N ARG A 21 14.96 -6.29 10.90
CA ARG A 21 16.26 -6.56 10.25
C ARG A 21 16.24 -6.48 8.71
N ARG A 22 15.06 -6.50 8.09
CA ARG A 22 14.84 -6.50 6.63
C ARG A 22 14.03 -5.27 6.23
N TRP A 23 14.64 -4.10 6.32
CA TRP A 23 14.01 -2.84 5.96
C TRP A 23 14.95 -1.96 5.14
N ASN A 24 14.37 -0.98 4.46
CA ASN A 24 15.11 0.03 3.71
C ASN A 24 15.07 1.35 4.51
N PRO A 25 16.22 1.99 4.83
CA PRO A 25 16.25 3.25 5.57
C PRO A 25 15.38 4.37 4.98
N LYS A 26 15.18 4.38 3.65
CA LYS A 26 14.29 5.34 2.98
C LYS A 26 12.82 5.20 3.38
N MET A 27 12.44 4.07 3.97
CA MET A 27 11.08 3.83 4.47
C MET A 27 10.82 4.44 5.85
N LYS A 28 11.84 4.98 6.53
CA LYS A 28 11.70 5.58 7.86
C LYS A 28 10.53 6.56 7.98
N PRO A 29 10.26 7.47 7.01
CA PRO A 29 9.13 8.39 7.11
C PRO A 29 7.76 7.71 7.09
N PHE A 30 7.64 6.53 6.47
CA PHE A 30 6.37 5.79 6.31
C PHE A 30 6.14 4.72 7.39
N ILE A 31 7.11 4.52 8.28
CA ILE A 31 7.02 3.55 9.38
C ILE A 31 6.44 4.27 10.59
N PHE A 32 5.27 3.81 11.05
CA PHE A 32 4.64 4.30 12.27
C PHE A 32 5.39 3.84 13.54
N GLY A 33 5.89 2.60 13.52
CA GLY A 33 6.63 2.02 14.63
C GLY A 33 6.96 0.55 14.41
N GLU A 34 7.26 -0.17 15.49
CA GLU A 34 7.47 -1.61 15.47
C GLU A 34 6.70 -2.31 16.58
N ARG A 35 6.25 -3.54 16.31
CA ARG A 35 5.62 -4.42 17.29
C ARG A 35 6.08 -5.85 17.06
N ASN A 36 6.58 -6.51 18.11
CA ASN A 36 7.09 -7.88 18.04
C ASN A 36 8.13 -8.09 16.90
N GLY A 37 8.98 -7.10 16.66
CA GLY A 37 10.01 -7.15 15.62
C GLY A 37 9.50 -7.01 14.18
N ILE A 38 8.24 -6.59 13.97
CA ILE A 38 7.66 -6.27 12.66
C ILE A 38 7.42 -4.76 12.58
N HIS A 39 7.83 -4.13 11.47
CA HIS A 39 7.49 -2.73 11.21
C HIS A 39 6.00 -2.55 10.94
N ILE A 40 5.40 -1.52 11.51
CA ILE A 40 4.03 -1.10 11.24
C ILE A 40 4.07 0.10 10.31
N ILE A 41 3.36 0.02 9.19
CA ILE A 41 3.24 1.08 8.19
C ILE A 41 2.15 2.08 8.63
N ASP A 42 2.43 3.36 8.44
CA ASP A 42 1.48 4.43 8.73
C ASP A 42 0.30 4.45 7.73
N LEU A 43 -0.90 4.13 8.24
CA LEU A 43 -2.12 4.10 7.45
C LEU A 43 -2.67 5.50 7.14
N GLN A 44 -2.35 6.54 7.91
CA GLN A 44 -2.74 7.91 7.58
C GLN A 44 -2.03 8.36 6.31
N GLN A 45 -0.71 8.14 6.26
CA GLN A 45 0.08 8.39 5.06
C GLN A 45 -0.39 7.52 3.88
N THR A 46 -0.68 6.24 4.13
CA THR A 46 -1.19 5.32 3.09
C THR A 46 -2.48 5.84 2.46
N LEU A 47 -3.44 6.36 3.26
CA LEU A 47 -4.68 6.92 2.74
C LEU A 47 -4.43 8.15 1.86
N HIS A 48 -3.55 9.05 2.29
CA HIS A 48 -3.19 10.24 1.50
C HIS A 48 -2.54 9.87 0.16
N TYR A 49 -1.56 8.97 0.15
CA TYR A 49 -0.92 8.52 -1.09
C TYR A 49 -1.85 7.69 -1.97
N PHE A 50 -2.80 6.97 -1.38
CA PHE A 50 -3.82 6.24 -2.12
C PHE A 50 -4.69 7.19 -2.95
N GLU A 51 -5.12 8.32 -2.38
CA GLU A 51 -5.90 9.34 -3.10
C GLU A 51 -5.13 9.90 -4.30
N ILE A 52 -3.85 10.25 -4.11
CA ILE A 52 -2.98 10.74 -5.20
C ILE A 52 -2.83 9.68 -6.31
N ALA A 53 -2.54 8.44 -5.94
CA ALA A 53 -2.38 7.35 -6.91
C ALA A 53 -3.69 7.04 -7.65
N TYR A 54 -4.81 7.10 -6.94
CA TYR A 54 -6.14 6.90 -7.51
C TYR A 54 -6.46 7.95 -8.58
N GLU A 55 -6.25 9.23 -8.26
CA GLU A 55 -6.45 10.32 -9.22
C GLU A 55 -5.56 10.16 -10.46
N PHE A 56 -4.29 9.81 -10.26
CA PHE A 56 -3.36 9.54 -11.37
C PHE A 56 -3.87 8.42 -12.29
N VAL A 57 -4.30 7.30 -11.71
CA VAL A 57 -4.81 6.14 -12.47
C VAL A 57 -6.07 6.51 -13.26
N VAL A 58 -7.02 7.20 -12.63
CA VAL A 58 -8.26 7.66 -13.29
C VAL A 58 -7.93 8.56 -14.48
N ASN A 59 -7.04 9.54 -14.29
CA ASN A 59 -6.64 10.46 -15.35
C ASN A 59 -5.90 9.76 -16.49
N LEU A 60 -4.99 8.83 -16.17
CA LEU A 60 -4.23 8.07 -17.17
C LEU A 60 -5.16 7.24 -18.08
N VAL A 61 -6.10 6.51 -17.47
CA VAL A 61 -7.04 5.65 -18.22
C VAL A 61 -8.03 6.51 -19.02
N ALA A 62 -8.48 7.65 -18.47
CA ALA A 62 -9.36 8.59 -19.19
C ALA A 62 -8.71 9.15 -20.47
N GLN A 63 -7.37 9.24 -20.51
CA GLN A 63 -6.59 9.67 -21.69
C GLN A 63 -6.26 8.51 -22.65
N GLY A 64 -6.76 7.30 -22.41
CA GLY A 64 -6.46 6.11 -23.22
C GLY A 64 -5.11 5.46 -22.89
N GLY A 65 -4.49 5.85 -21.77
CA GLY A 65 -3.27 5.22 -21.27
C GLY A 65 -3.50 3.77 -20.84
N LYS A 66 -2.41 2.99 -20.80
CA LYS A 66 -2.43 1.57 -20.40
C LYS A 66 -1.76 1.40 -19.04
N ILE A 67 -2.28 0.47 -18.25
CA ILE A 67 -1.71 0.05 -16.96
C ILE A 67 -1.31 -1.41 -17.08
N LEU A 68 -0.04 -1.71 -16.79
CA LEU A 68 0.46 -3.09 -16.74
C LEU A 68 0.39 -3.60 -15.31
N PHE A 69 -0.37 -4.67 -15.11
CA PHE A 69 -0.44 -5.40 -13.83
C PHE A 69 0.68 -6.46 -13.80
N VAL A 70 1.44 -6.52 -12.71
CA VAL A 70 2.58 -7.44 -12.55
C VAL A 70 2.56 -8.09 -11.17
N GLY A 71 2.41 -9.42 -11.14
CA GLY A 71 2.44 -10.22 -9.92
C GLY A 71 3.24 -11.51 -10.12
N THR A 72 4.30 -11.71 -9.33
CA THR A 72 5.14 -12.93 -9.43
C THR A 72 5.13 -13.78 -8.16
N LYS A 73 4.67 -13.21 -7.03
CA LYS A 73 4.54 -13.93 -5.76
C LYS A 73 3.31 -14.84 -5.81
N LYS A 74 3.37 -15.99 -5.13
CA LYS A 74 2.24 -16.94 -5.03
C LYS A 74 0.94 -16.26 -4.61
N GLN A 75 1.00 -15.35 -3.63
CA GLN A 75 -0.15 -14.60 -3.12
C GLN A 75 -0.75 -13.62 -4.12
N ALA A 76 -0.04 -13.28 -5.21
CA ALA A 76 -0.47 -12.32 -6.21
C ALA A 76 -0.95 -12.99 -7.51
N GLN A 77 -0.74 -14.30 -7.70
CA GLN A 77 -1.01 -14.99 -8.97
C GLN A 77 -2.49 -15.00 -9.38
N GLU A 78 -3.41 -15.05 -8.42
CA GLU A 78 -4.86 -15.05 -8.70
C GLU A 78 -5.47 -13.65 -8.65
N THR A 79 -4.85 -12.72 -7.92
CA THR A 79 -5.39 -11.39 -7.64
C THR A 79 -4.94 -10.33 -8.65
N VAL A 80 -3.80 -10.54 -9.31
CA VAL A 80 -3.16 -9.62 -10.26
C VAL A 80 -3.09 -10.27 -11.63
#